data_AF-A0A2V7DNQ5-F1
#
_entry.id   AF-A0A2V7DNQ5-F1
#
_cell.length_a   1.000
_cell.length_b   1.000
_cell.length_c   1.000
_cell.angle_alpha   90.00
_cell.angle_beta   90.00
_cell.angle_gamma   90.00
#
_symmetry.space_group_name_H-M   'P 1'
#
loop_
_entity.id
_entity.type
_entity.pdbx_description
1 polymer ?
#
loop_
_entity_poly.entity_id
_entity_poly.type
_entity_poly.pdbx_seq_one_letter_code
_entity_poly.pdbx_strand_id
1 'polypeptide(L)' 'MRDIHVSAISDAVKKLCMEANWELESDMLRAFDRALTTERSPAGKHVLQILKENAQLAKTKRIPYCQDTGFV' A
#
# COMPACT_ATOMS: atom_id res chain seq x y z
N MET A 1 -5.24 19.53 -30.82
CA MET A 1 -4.07 19.02 -30.08
C MET A 1 -4.07 19.71 -28.74
N ARG A 2 -3.87 18.99 -27.63
CA ARG A 2 -3.76 19.59 -26.30
C ARG A 2 -2.29 19.59 -25.91
N ASP A 3 -1.78 20.75 -25.53
CA ASP A 3 -0.43 20.88 -25.00
C ASP A 3 -0.45 20.58 -23.49
N ILE A 4 0.47 19.74 -23.03
CA ILE A 4 0.65 19.40 -21.62
C ILE A 4 2.08 19.78 -21.25
N HIS A 5 2.22 20.58 -20.20
CA HIS A 5 3.53 20.94 -19.69
C HIS A 5 4.19 19.73 -18.99
N VAL A 6 5.49 19.51 -19.22
CA VAL A 6 6.23 18.35 -18.68
C VAL A 6 6.12 18.23 -17.15
N SER A 7 6.00 19.36 -16.43
CA SER A 7 5.81 19.36 -14.98
C SER A 7 4.57 18.60 -14.54
N ALA A 8 3.48 18.61 -15.32
CA ALA A 8 2.27 17.88 -15.00
C ALA A 8 2.50 16.36 -15.02
N ILE A 9 3.40 15.88 -15.88
CA ILE A 9 3.80 14.48 -15.94
C ILE A 9 4.66 14.13 -14.73
N SER A 10 5.68 14.95 -14.45
CA SER A 10 6.56 14.75 -13.30
C SER A 10 5.79 14.72 -11.98
N ASP A 11 4.84 15.63 -11.80
CA ASP A 11 4.00 15.71 -10.59
C ASP A 11 3.06 14.50 -10.48
N ALA A 12 2.47 14.07 -11.60
CA ALA A 12 1.63 12.88 -11.63
C ALA A 12 2.40 11.61 -11.28
N VAL A 13 3.59 11.41 -11.87
CA VAL A 13 4.45 10.25 -11.58
C VAL A 13 4.92 10.29 -10.13
N LYS A 14 5.39 11.44 -9.63
CA LYS A 14 5.75 11.61 -8.23
C LYS A 14 4.60 11.21 -7.31
N LYS A 15 3.39 11.71 -7.57
CA LYS A 15 2.21 11.38 -6.76
C LYS A 15 1.95 9.87 -6.76
N LEU A 16 1.94 9.24 -7.94
CA LEU A 16 1.70 7.80 -8.10
C LEU A 16 2.73 6.96 -7.32
N CYS A 17 4.03 7.28 -7.45
CA CYS A 17 5.08 6.53 -6.76
C CYS A 17 4.95 6.64 -5.23
N MET A 18 4.58 7.83 -4.72
CA MET A 18 4.42 8.02 -3.28
C MET A 18 3.18 7.29 -2.76
N GLU A 19 2.03 7.42 -3.44
CA GLU A 19 0.78 6.76 -3.06
C GLU A 19 0.89 5.23 -3.08
N ALA A 20 1.52 4.67 -4.12
CA ALA A 20 1.75 3.24 -4.23
C ALA A 20 2.60 2.65 -3.09
N ASN A 21 3.50 3.45 -2.49
CA ASN A 21 4.40 2.96 -1.44
C ASN A 21 3.77 2.96 -0.05
N TRP A 22 2.80 3.82 0.25
CA TRP A 22 2.24 3.94 1.61
C TRP A 22 0.75 3.64 1.71
N GLU A 23 0.04 3.46 0.59
CA GLU A 23 -1.39 3.17 0.57
C GLU A 23 -1.65 1.89 -0.21
N LEU A 24 -1.99 0.82 0.51
CA LEU A 24 -2.51 -0.39 -0.12
C LEU A 24 -3.92 -0.13 -0.65
N GLU A 25 -4.21 -0.71 -1.81
CA GLU A 25 -5.55 -0.67 -2.39
C GLU A 25 -6.58 -1.39 -1.50
N SER A 26 -7.84 -0.98 -1.65
CA SER A 26 -8.93 -1.45 -0.79
C SER A 26 -9.20 -2.95 -0.92
N ASP A 27 -8.87 -3.56 -2.06
CA ASP A 27 -9.03 -4.99 -2.32
C ASP A 27 -8.04 -5.83 -1.51
N MET A 28 -6.79 -5.36 -1.35
CA MET A 28 -5.77 -5.96 -0.49
C MET A 28 -6.18 -5.90 0.98
N LEU A 29 -6.70 -4.77 1.45
CA LEU A 29 -7.22 -4.67 2.82
C LEU A 29 -8.37 -5.65 3.07
N ARG A 30 -9.32 -5.75 2.11
CA ARG A 30 -10.39 -6.76 2.17
C ARG A 30 -9.86 -8.19 2.11
N ALA A 31 -8.74 -8.43 1.41
CA ALA A 31 -8.12 -9.74 1.36
C ALA A 31 -7.54 -10.14 2.71
N PHE A 32 -6.90 -9.22 3.44
CA PHE A 32 -6.47 -9.45 4.82
C PHE A 32 -7.66 -9.76 5.75
N ASP A 33 -8.75 -9.00 5.62
CA ASP A 33 -9.97 -9.24 6.40
C ASP A 33 -10.53 -10.64 6.18
N ARG A 34 -10.64 -11.07 4.92
CA ARG A 34 -11.08 -12.44 4.59
C ARG A 34 -10.09 -13.49 5.10
N ALA A 35 -8.79 -13.27 4.94
CA ALA A 35 -7.78 -14.23 5.39
C ALA A 35 -7.83 -14.43 6.91
N LEU A 36 -8.07 -13.36 7.69
CA LEU A 36 -8.21 -13.44 9.15
C LEU A 36 -9.40 -14.30 9.59
N THR A 37 -10.48 -14.35 8.82
CA THR A 37 -11.65 -15.18 9.14
C THR A 37 -11.45 -16.65 8.80
N THR A 38 -10.68 -16.95 7.74
CA THR A 38 -10.51 -18.32 7.23
C THR A 38 -9.24 -19.03 7.68
N GLU A 39 -8.20 -18.30 8.08
CA GLU A 39 -6.94 -18.87 8.54
C GLU A 39 -7.15 -19.74 9.78
N ARG A 40 -6.53 -20.92 9.82
CA ARG A 40 -6.68 -21.87 10.93
C ARG A 40 -5.54 -21.74 11.94
N SER A 41 -4.35 -21.39 11.48
CA SER A 41 -3.14 -21.23 12.29
C SER A 41 -3.23 -19.97 13.16
N PRO A 42 -3.11 -20.08 14.50
CA PRO A 42 -3.00 -18.90 15.37
C PRO A 42 -1.84 -17.99 15.00
N ALA A 43 -0.69 -18.57 14.64
CA ALA A 43 0.47 -17.81 14.17
C ALA A 43 0.20 -17.10 12.84
N GLY A 44 -0.49 -17.77 11.91
CA GLY A 44 -0.91 -17.18 10.64
C GLY A 44 -1.83 -15.97 10.82
N LYS A 45 -2.83 -16.07 11.71
CA LYS A 45 -3.69 -14.93 12.07
C LYS A 45 -2.91 -13.77 12.66
N HIS A 46 -1.93 -14.06 13.52
CA HIS A 46 -1.10 -13.02 14.12
C HIS A 46 -0.27 -12.27 13.06
N VAL A 47 0.33 -12.99 12.11
CA VAL A 47 1.06 -12.37 10.99
C VAL A 47 0.14 -11.49 10.14
N LEU A 48 -1.05 -11.98 9.78
CA LEU A 48 -2.03 -11.20 9.02
C LEU A 48 -2.45 -9.92 9.75
N GLN A 49 -2.61 -9.99 11.07
CA GLN A 49 -2.91 -8.82 11.89
C GLN A 49 -1.77 -7.78 11.86
N ILE A 50 -0.51 -8.22 11.98
CA ILE A 50 0.67 -7.34 11.86
C ILE A 50 0.73 -6.68 10.47
N LEU A 51 0.49 -7.43 9.39
CA LEU A 51 0.48 -6.89 8.03
C LEU A 51 -0.59 -5.79 7.87
N LYS A 52 -1.78 -6.02 8.42
CA LYS A 52 -2.87 -5.03 8.39
C LYS A 52 -2.57 -3.79 9.23
N GLU A 53 -1.97 -3.94 10.41
CA GLU A 53 -1.52 -2.83 11.25
C GLU A 53 -0.41 -2.03 10.58
N ASN A 54 0.53 -2.70 9.91
CA ASN A 54 1.58 -2.06 9.13
C ASN A 54 1.00 -1.24 7.97
N ALA A 55 -0.03 -1.74 7.28
CA ALA A 55 -0.73 -0.99 6.23
C ALA A 55 -1.35 0.31 6.77
N GLN A 56 -1.98 0.25 7.94
CA GLN A 56 -2.52 1.45 8.60
C GLN A 56 -1.41 2.42 9.02
N LEU A 57 -0.30 1.91 9.54
CA LEU A 57 0.85 2.71 9.96
C LEU A 57 1.49 3.43 8.77
N ALA A 58 1.71 2.72 7.66
CA ALA A 58 2.25 3.25 6.41
C ALA A 58 1.40 4.42 5.90
N LYS A 59 0.09 4.22 5.80
CA LYS A 59 -0.87 5.24 5.36
C LYS A 59 -0.90 6.46 6.29
N THR A 60 -0.90 6.24 7.61
CA THR A 60 -1.02 7.31 8.61
C THR A 60 0.25 8.15 8.70
N LYS A 61 1.41 7.50 8.73
CA LYS A 61 2.71 8.18 8.86
C LYS A 61 3.31 8.60 7.52
N ARG A 62 2.69 8.22 6.40
CA ARG A 62 3.22 8.41 5.03
C ARG A 62 4.64 7.88 4.90
N ILE A 63 4.84 6.65 5.39
CA ILE A 63 6.09 5.90 5.25
C ILE A 63 5.85 4.69 4.35
N PRO A 64 6.88 4.18 3.66
CA PRO A 64 6.74 2.98 2.85
C PRO A 64 6.19 1.80 3.66
N TYR A 65 5.26 1.06 3.07
CA TYR A 65 4.70 -0.17 3.63
C TYR A 65 5.76 -1.27 3.77
N CYS A 66 6.71 -1.30 2.82
CA CYS A 66 7.83 -2.25 2.81
C CYS A 66 9.16 -1.50 2.83
N GLN A 67 10.20 -2.15 3.37
CA GLN A 67 11.58 -1.66 3.31
C GLN A 67 12.13 -1.66 1.88
N ASP A 68 11.70 -2.65 1.08
CA ASP A 68 11.96 -2.70 -0.35
C ASP A 68 10.82 -1.96 -1.08
N THR A 69 11.15 -0.79 -1.64
CA THR A 69 10.20 0.04 -2.38
C THR A 69 10.11 -0.32 -3.86
N GLY A 70 10.78 -1.39 -4.29
CA GLY A 70 10.85 -1.79 -5.68
C GLY A 70 11.59 -0.78 -6.58
N PHE A 71 11.40 -0.96 -7.88
CA PHE A 71 11.97 -0.10 -8.93
C PHE A 71 10.85 0.56 -9.75
N VAL A 72 11.12 1.78 -10.21
CA VAL A 72 10.31 2.57 -11.15
C VAL A 72 11.16 2.99 -12.33
#